data_AF-M0BYX3-F1
#
_entry.id   AF-M0BYX3-F1
#
_cell.length_a   1.000
_cell.length_b   1.000
_cell.length_c   1.000
_cell.angle_alpha   90.00
_cell.angle_beta   90.00
_cell.angle_gamma   90.00
#
_symmetry.space_group_name_H-M   'P 1'
#
loop_
_entity.id
_entity.type
_entity.pdbx_description
1 polymer ?
#
loop_
_entity_poly.entity_id
_entity_poly.type
_entity_poly.pdbx_seq_one_letter_code
_entity_poly.pdbx_strand_id
1 'polypeptide(L)'
;MRTRSVWVLDDEDDPIVDSIAAGVGRTPARILAYLLLRAERETDPTTNVRLQIGTGTNRTSISEAIARLESRDLVERTTVSTAASGGRPRTAWRPVADVERTIEATYESHARALLELAESFRGGTATEPRSEAAAPSDSPIEFALNWRPNALHVPIYAAIAAEWYDAFGVDVRIDHRDGSRRALERVRSGEADLAVVGAATVVRARAAGEPIVPVALCYQRAMTVLYTVREVFGEPLRSVDQLEGRRVGMPPNAETRLLGRLFLSQIAVDEDVAVVDTNGEERDALRRGEADVVTGSIADPRELEREGATVDVLPITAHFPVYGPTIVVRERTLDERTREIANVLAGTTGGWAAARRDPGPAAERIAAESDDPPERIRRTFARAAADVGTSDAVRERGWGWHRAEMWDRLRTALAQGSLLGDEA
;
A
#
# COMPACT_ATOMS: atom_id res chain seq x y z
N MET A 1 29.64 -39.57 -11.72
CA MET A 1 28.68 -38.50 -11.38
C MET A 1 27.98 -38.09 -12.67
N ARG A 2 26.65 -38.28 -12.81
CA ARG A 2 25.93 -37.74 -13.98
C ARG A 2 25.61 -36.28 -13.68
N THR A 3 26.33 -35.36 -14.32
CA THR A 3 25.99 -33.94 -14.30
C THR A 3 24.66 -33.76 -15.01
N ARG A 4 23.71 -33.08 -14.36
CA ARG A 4 22.41 -32.71 -14.96
C ARG A 4 22.34 -31.19 -15.00
N SER A 5 22.02 -30.64 -16.16
CA SER A 5 21.59 -29.25 -16.29
C SER A 5 20.21 -29.09 -15.66
N VAL A 6 19.98 -27.95 -15.02
CA VAL A 6 18.70 -27.55 -14.44
C VAL A 6 18.43 -26.14 -14.94
N TRP A 7 17.26 -25.90 -15.52
CA TRP A 7 16.86 -24.56 -15.90
C TRP A 7 16.70 -23.67 -14.65
N VAL A 8 16.98 -22.37 -14.79
CA VAL A 8 16.94 -21.36 -13.71
C VAL A 8 16.18 -20.14 -14.20
N LEU A 9 15.50 -19.44 -13.29
CA LEU A 9 14.88 -18.14 -13.61
C LEU A 9 15.94 -17.10 -13.99
N ASP A 10 15.61 -16.25 -14.95
CA ASP A 10 16.40 -15.08 -15.35
C ASP A 10 15.56 -13.79 -15.37
N ASP A 11 16.15 -12.69 -15.85
CA ASP A 11 15.52 -11.37 -15.86
C ASP A 11 14.32 -11.29 -16.82
N GLU A 12 14.20 -12.20 -17.79
CA GLU A 12 13.04 -12.25 -18.69
C GLU A 12 11.78 -12.77 -17.96
N ASP A 13 11.97 -13.51 -16.86
CA ASP A 13 10.88 -14.07 -16.05
C ASP A 13 10.39 -13.10 -14.95
N ASP A 14 11.10 -11.99 -14.70
CA ASP A 14 10.76 -11.01 -13.66
C ASP A 14 9.34 -10.44 -13.77
N PRO A 15 8.74 -10.20 -14.95
CA PRO A 15 7.34 -9.75 -15.05
C PRO A 15 6.34 -10.72 -14.40
N ILE A 16 6.54 -12.04 -14.53
CA ILE A 16 5.67 -13.04 -13.90
C ILE A 16 5.96 -13.09 -12.39
N VAL A 17 7.23 -13.04 -12.00
CA VAL A 17 7.63 -13.00 -10.59
C VAL A 17 7.01 -11.79 -9.89
N ASP A 18 7.11 -10.60 -10.46
CA ASP A 18 6.59 -9.37 -9.88
C ASP A 18 5.06 -9.36 -9.83
N SER A 19 4.39 -9.91 -10.84
CA SER A 19 2.93 -10.07 -10.85
C SER A 19 2.45 -10.96 -9.69
N ILE A 20 3.10 -12.11 -9.48
CA ILE A 20 2.77 -13.01 -8.36
C ILE A 20 3.20 -12.40 -7.02
N ALA A 21 4.34 -11.72 -6.97
CA ALA A 21 4.90 -11.13 -5.75
C ALA A 21 3.98 -10.08 -5.13
N ALA A 22 3.13 -9.43 -5.93
CA ALA A 22 2.12 -8.50 -5.44
C ALA A 22 1.16 -9.15 -4.42
N GLY A 23 0.90 -10.47 -4.49
CA GLY A 23 -0.01 -11.15 -3.55
C GLY A 23 0.65 -12.10 -2.55
N VAL A 24 1.88 -12.60 -2.80
CA VAL A 24 2.51 -13.58 -1.88
C VAL A 24 3.89 -13.17 -1.37
N GLY A 25 4.43 -12.03 -1.84
CA GLY A 25 5.81 -11.61 -1.60
C GLY A 25 6.80 -12.27 -2.56
N ARG A 26 8.04 -11.75 -2.57
CA ARG A 26 9.03 -12.05 -3.63
C ARG A 26 9.54 -13.49 -3.60
N THR A 27 9.83 -14.04 -2.42
CA THR A 27 10.39 -15.41 -2.32
C THR A 27 9.39 -16.50 -2.73
N PRO A 28 8.14 -16.52 -2.22
CA PRO A 28 7.13 -17.46 -2.72
C PRO A 28 6.83 -17.26 -4.20
N ALA A 29 6.79 -16.01 -4.68
CA ALA A 29 6.57 -15.73 -6.09
C ALA A 29 7.64 -16.32 -7.01
N ARG A 30 8.93 -16.21 -6.65
CA ARG A 30 10.01 -16.85 -7.41
C ARG A 30 9.87 -18.36 -7.47
N ILE A 31 9.47 -19.00 -6.37
CA ILE A 31 9.24 -20.45 -6.35
C ILE A 31 8.05 -20.83 -7.23
N LEU A 32 6.95 -20.08 -7.15
CA LEU A 32 5.75 -20.33 -7.95
C LEU A 32 5.99 -20.09 -9.44
N ALA A 33 6.63 -18.98 -9.81
CA ALA A 33 7.02 -18.67 -11.18
C ALA A 33 7.94 -19.75 -11.76
N TYR A 34 8.95 -20.20 -11.00
CA TYR A 34 9.80 -21.31 -11.40
C TYR A 34 9.00 -22.59 -11.66
N LEU A 35 8.04 -22.92 -10.78
CA LEU A 35 7.20 -24.10 -10.93
C LEU A 35 6.30 -24.03 -12.18
N LEU A 36 5.68 -22.88 -12.43
CA LEU A 36 4.83 -22.61 -13.59
C LEU A 36 5.61 -22.74 -14.90
N LEU A 37 6.68 -21.95 -15.03
CA LEU A 37 7.46 -21.87 -16.26
C LEU A 37 8.25 -23.14 -16.54
N ARG A 38 8.68 -23.84 -15.49
CA ARG A 38 9.35 -25.13 -15.66
C ARG A 38 8.39 -26.21 -16.14
N ALA A 39 7.12 -26.19 -15.74
CA ALA A 39 6.16 -27.22 -16.14
C ALA A 39 6.02 -27.33 -17.67
N GLU A 40 6.25 -26.22 -18.39
CA GLU A 40 6.24 -26.17 -19.85
C GLU A 40 7.57 -26.64 -20.48
N ARG A 41 8.67 -26.55 -19.73
CA ARG A 41 10.04 -26.77 -20.22
C ARG A 41 10.59 -28.15 -19.90
N GLU A 42 10.22 -28.73 -18.76
CA GLU A 42 10.74 -30.03 -18.34
C GLU A 42 9.66 -30.91 -17.69
N THR A 43 9.67 -32.20 -18.02
CA THR A 43 8.68 -33.19 -17.54
C THR A 43 9.07 -33.85 -16.22
N ASP A 44 10.36 -33.85 -15.86
CA ASP A 44 10.81 -34.47 -14.61
C ASP A 44 10.23 -33.70 -13.39
N PRO A 45 9.91 -34.38 -12.28
CA PRO A 45 9.27 -33.75 -11.12
C PRO A 45 10.16 -32.75 -10.37
N THR A 46 9.61 -31.57 -10.02
CA THR A 46 10.35 -30.55 -9.28
C THR A 46 10.46 -30.89 -7.80
N THR A 47 11.67 -31.15 -7.32
CA THR A 47 11.98 -31.49 -5.91
C THR A 47 12.68 -30.33 -5.21
N ASN A 48 12.90 -30.42 -3.89
CA ASN A 48 13.57 -29.37 -3.10
C ASN A 48 14.95 -29.01 -3.66
N VAL A 49 15.70 -30.00 -4.15
CA VAL A 49 17.03 -29.76 -4.76
C VAL A 49 16.90 -28.89 -6.02
N ARG A 50 15.86 -29.11 -6.83
CA ARG A 50 15.62 -28.31 -8.03
C ARG A 50 15.13 -26.92 -7.71
N LEU A 51 14.27 -26.76 -6.69
CA LEU A 51 13.86 -25.44 -6.22
C LEU A 51 15.07 -24.62 -5.76
N GLN A 52 16.02 -25.23 -5.03
CA GLN A 52 17.23 -24.55 -4.57
C GLN A 52 18.11 -24.06 -5.71
N ILE A 53 18.32 -24.89 -6.74
CA ILE A 53 19.15 -24.54 -7.90
C ILE A 53 18.41 -23.55 -8.81
N GLY A 54 17.15 -23.84 -9.11
CA GLY A 54 16.31 -23.12 -10.07
C GLY A 54 15.90 -21.70 -9.68
N THR A 55 15.83 -21.43 -8.38
CA THR A 55 15.41 -20.12 -7.85
C THR A 55 16.53 -19.33 -7.19
N GLY A 56 17.65 -20.00 -6.84
CA GLY A 56 18.73 -19.44 -6.02
C GLY A 56 18.37 -19.28 -4.53
N THR A 57 17.28 -19.89 -4.07
CA THR A 57 16.78 -19.72 -2.69
C THR A 57 17.36 -20.76 -1.73
N ASN A 58 17.68 -20.37 -0.50
CA ASN A 58 18.16 -21.31 0.53
C ASN A 58 17.03 -22.27 1.00
N ARG A 59 17.42 -23.37 1.65
CA ARG A 59 16.51 -24.44 2.06
C ARG A 59 15.41 -24.00 3.05
N THR A 60 15.73 -23.13 4.01
CA THR A 60 14.77 -22.64 5.00
C THR A 60 13.70 -21.79 4.33
N SER A 61 14.14 -20.82 3.52
CA SER A 61 13.26 -19.94 2.76
C SER A 61 12.39 -20.70 1.75
N ILE A 62 12.90 -21.77 1.13
CA ILE A 62 12.07 -22.66 0.29
C ILE A 62 10.99 -23.34 1.12
N SER A 63 11.34 -23.88 2.28
CA SER A 63 10.40 -24.65 3.11
C SER A 63 9.24 -23.77 3.59
N GLU A 64 9.54 -22.55 4.06
CA GLU A 64 8.54 -21.57 4.49
C GLU A 64 7.67 -21.08 3.32
N ALA A 65 8.29 -20.79 2.18
CA ALA A 65 7.58 -20.31 1.00
C ALA A 65 6.64 -21.39 0.42
N ILE A 66 7.10 -22.64 0.32
CA ILE A 66 6.26 -23.76 -0.12
C ILE A 66 5.11 -24.00 0.85
N ALA A 67 5.36 -24.01 2.16
CA ALA A 67 4.31 -24.18 3.15
C ALA A 67 3.22 -23.09 3.00
N ARG A 68 3.63 -21.85 2.70
CA ARG A 68 2.69 -20.76 2.42
C ARG A 68 1.92 -20.97 1.12
N LEU A 69 2.59 -21.34 0.03
CA LEU A 69 1.94 -21.59 -1.26
C LEU A 69 0.94 -22.75 -1.16
N GLU A 70 1.27 -23.81 -0.42
CA GLU A 70 0.38 -24.94 -0.11
C GLU A 70 -0.82 -24.47 0.73
N SER A 71 -0.60 -23.68 1.79
CA SER A 71 -1.70 -23.15 2.62
C SER A 71 -2.66 -22.21 1.89
N ARG A 72 -2.26 -21.73 0.70
CA ARG A 72 -3.03 -20.84 -0.17
C ARG A 72 -3.58 -21.56 -1.41
N ASP A 73 -3.43 -22.88 -1.49
CA ASP A 73 -3.85 -23.73 -2.61
C ASP A 73 -3.25 -23.30 -3.97
N LEU A 74 -2.05 -22.72 -3.97
CA LEU A 74 -1.34 -22.30 -5.19
C LEU A 74 -0.42 -23.40 -5.73
N VAL A 75 0.04 -24.31 -4.86
CA VAL A 75 0.83 -25.48 -5.24
C VAL A 75 0.32 -26.71 -4.52
N GLU A 76 0.37 -27.85 -5.22
CA GLU A 76 0.07 -29.15 -4.64
C GLU A 76 1.35 -29.94 -4.33
N ARG A 77 1.28 -30.74 -3.27
CA ARG A 77 2.35 -31.65 -2.86
C ARG A 77 2.10 -33.04 -3.43
N THR A 78 3.08 -33.56 -4.17
CA THR A 78 3.06 -34.92 -4.73
C THR A 78 4.27 -35.73 -4.25
N THR A 79 4.21 -37.05 -4.41
CA THR A 79 5.34 -37.95 -4.14
C THR A 79 5.85 -38.60 -5.40
N VAL A 80 7.16 -38.52 -5.63
CA VAL A 80 7.83 -39.23 -6.71
C VAL A 80 8.29 -40.58 -6.18
N SER A 81 7.59 -41.64 -6.61
CA SER A 81 8.08 -43.02 -6.47
C SER A 81 8.83 -43.40 -7.74
N THR A 82 10.11 -43.73 -7.64
CA THR A 82 10.82 -44.35 -8.76
C THR A 82 10.92 -45.83 -8.46
N ALA A 83 10.24 -46.65 -9.26
CA ALA A 83 10.24 -48.12 -9.12
C ALA A 83 11.67 -48.74 -9.15
N ALA A 84 12.67 -47.97 -9.62
CA ALA A 84 14.06 -48.39 -9.74
C ALA A 84 14.97 -48.03 -8.54
N SER A 85 14.50 -47.25 -7.54
CA SER A 85 15.33 -46.92 -6.38
C SER A 85 14.58 -47.20 -5.08
N GLY A 86 15.05 -48.20 -4.32
CA GLY A 86 14.46 -48.64 -3.04
C GLY A 86 14.62 -47.64 -1.88
N GLY A 87 14.56 -46.34 -2.16
CA GLY A 87 14.66 -45.25 -1.18
C GLY A 87 13.30 -44.62 -0.85
N ARG A 88 13.27 -43.78 0.18
CA ARG A 88 12.08 -43.01 0.58
C ARG A 88 11.59 -42.15 -0.60
N PRO A 89 10.27 -42.17 -0.94
CA PRO A 89 9.71 -41.33 -1.98
C PRO A 89 10.09 -39.86 -1.77
N ARG A 90 10.46 -39.17 -2.85
CA ARG A 90 10.84 -37.76 -2.79
C ARG A 90 9.61 -36.88 -2.94
N THR A 91 9.50 -35.85 -2.13
CA THR A 91 8.45 -34.83 -2.30
C THR A 91 8.72 -34.01 -3.56
N ALA A 92 7.65 -33.74 -4.31
CA ALA A 92 7.64 -32.85 -5.44
C ALA A 92 6.46 -31.88 -5.39
N TRP A 93 6.57 -30.77 -6.10
CA TRP A 93 5.56 -29.72 -6.14
C TRP A 93 5.17 -29.39 -7.56
N ARG A 94 3.90 -29.03 -7.75
CA ARG A 94 3.33 -28.58 -9.02
C ARG A 94 2.38 -27.41 -8.76
N PRO A 95 2.31 -26.43 -9.67
CA PRO A 95 1.27 -25.41 -9.60
C PRO A 95 -0.10 -26.06 -9.83
N VAL A 96 -1.14 -25.52 -9.20
CA VAL A 96 -2.51 -26.05 -9.30
C VAL A 96 -3.18 -25.64 -10.63
N ALA A 97 -2.76 -24.53 -11.22
CA ALA A 97 -3.32 -23.99 -12.46
C ALA A 97 -2.22 -23.45 -13.39
N ASP A 98 -2.63 -22.96 -14.57
CA ASP A 98 -1.76 -22.22 -15.49
C ASP A 98 -1.37 -20.83 -14.95
N VAL A 99 -0.56 -20.09 -15.71
CA VAL A 99 0.00 -18.80 -15.27
C VAL A 99 -1.10 -17.78 -14.97
N GLU A 100 -2.08 -17.63 -15.87
CA GLU A 100 -3.13 -16.62 -15.76
C GLU A 100 -4.01 -16.89 -14.54
N ARG A 101 -4.54 -18.12 -14.41
CA ARG A 101 -5.37 -18.47 -13.26
C ARG A 101 -4.60 -18.48 -11.95
N THR A 102 -3.29 -18.77 -11.98
CA THR A 102 -2.44 -18.69 -10.78
C THR A 102 -2.26 -17.25 -10.30
N ILE A 103 -2.15 -16.28 -11.21
CA ILE A 103 -2.06 -14.85 -10.87
C ILE A 103 -3.37 -14.40 -10.21
N GLU A 104 -4.52 -14.72 -10.79
CA GLU A 104 -5.83 -14.41 -10.21
C GLU A 104 -6.01 -15.05 -8.82
N ALA A 105 -5.74 -16.36 -8.70
CA ALA A 105 -5.85 -17.08 -7.43
C ALA A 105 -4.90 -16.51 -6.37
N THR A 106 -3.74 -16.00 -6.78
CA THR A 106 -2.79 -15.30 -5.90
C THR A 106 -3.42 -14.02 -5.34
N TYR A 107 -4.12 -13.23 -6.16
CA TYR A 107 -4.77 -11.99 -5.73
C TYR A 107 -6.01 -12.25 -4.86
N GLU A 108 -6.85 -13.24 -5.22
CA GLU A 108 -7.99 -13.66 -4.39
C GLU A 108 -7.54 -14.14 -3.00
N SER A 109 -6.50 -14.98 -2.96
CA SER A 109 -5.95 -15.52 -1.71
C SER A 109 -5.28 -14.44 -0.87
N HIS A 110 -4.63 -13.48 -1.53
CA HIS A 110 -4.04 -12.33 -0.85
C HIS A 110 -5.09 -11.41 -0.24
N ALA A 111 -6.17 -11.11 -0.98
CA ALA A 111 -7.29 -10.31 -0.48
C ALA A 111 -7.91 -10.96 0.78
N ARG A 112 -8.10 -12.28 0.77
CA ARG A 112 -8.54 -13.03 1.97
C ARG A 112 -7.58 -12.84 3.15
N ALA A 113 -6.28 -12.94 2.91
CA ALA A 113 -5.28 -12.74 3.97
C ALA A 113 -5.24 -11.30 4.51
N LEU A 114 -5.50 -10.30 3.66
CA LEU A 114 -5.65 -8.90 4.09
C LEU A 114 -6.90 -8.72 4.97
N LEU A 115 -8.02 -9.36 4.63
CA LEU A 115 -9.23 -9.32 5.45
C LEU A 115 -9.06 -10.09 6.77
N GLU A 116 -8.39 -11.24 6.78
CA GLU A 116 -8.02 -11.94 8.02
C GLU A 116 -7.14 -11.07 8.94
N LEU A 117 -6.22 -10.30 8.36
CA LEU A 117 -5.45 -9.31 9.10
C LEU A 117 -6.35 -8.17 9.63
N ALA A 118 -7.32 -7.72 8.83
CA ALA A 118 -8.27 -6.67 9.20
C ALA A 118 -9.11 -7.05 10.44
N GLU A 119 -9.40 -8.35 10.65
CA GLU A 119 -10.08 -8.84 11.85
C GLU A 119 -9.34 -8.49 13.15
N SER A 120 -8.00 -8.39 13.12
CA SER A 120 -7.21 -7.99 14.30
C SER A 120 -7.45 -6.53 14.73
N PHE A 121 -8.08 -5.72 13.88
CA PHE A 121 -8.46 -4.35 14.17
C PHE A 121 -9.90 -4.24 14.66
N ARG A 122 -10.69 -5.31 14.77
CA ARG A 122 -12.05 -5.18 15.28
C ARG A 122 -12.04 -4.89 16.79
N GLY A 123 -12.84 -3.93 17.22
CA GLY A 123 -13.00 -3.60 18.64
C GLY A 123 -13.76 -4.72 19.36
N GLY A 124 -13.15 -5.32 20.39
CA GLY A 124 -13.76 -6.43 21.14
C GLY A 124 -14.97 -6.01 21.96
N THR A 125 -16.14 -5.87 21.34
CA THR A 125 -17.45 -5.92 22.00
C THR A 125 -18.48 -6.55 21.08
N ALA A 126 -18.99 -7.70 21.52
CA ALA A 126 -20.09 -8.48 20.96
C ALA A 126 -19.93 -8.95 19.51
N THR A 127 -19.56 -10.22 19.38
CA THR A 127 -20.03 -11.09 18.30
C THR A 127 -21.55 -11.05 18.28
N GLU A 128 -22.14 -10.06 17.62
CA GLU A 128 -23.42 -10.31 16.97
C GLU A 128 -23.18 -11.47 15.99
N PRO A 129 -24.11 -12.44 15.90
CA PRO A 129 -23.94 -13.57 15.02
C PRO A 129 -23.63 -13.04 13.64
N ARG A 130 -22.48 -13.47 13.08
CA ARG A 130 -22.07 -13.21 11.70
C ARG A 130 -23.31 -13.45 10.85
N SER A 131 -23.95 -12.36 10.40
CA SER A 131 -25.17 -12.46 9.60
C SER A 131 -24.83 -13.40 8.47
N GLU A 132 -25.72 -14.35 8.21
CA GLU A 132 -25.63 -15.23 7.06
C GLU A 132 -25.15 -14.40 5.86
N ALA A 133 -24.03 -14.81 5.26
CA ALA A 133 -23.32 -14.03 4.25
C ALA A 133 -24.36 -13.46 3.29
N ALA A 134 -24.50 -12.13 3.29
CA ALA A 134 -25.52 -11.48 2.50
C ALA A 134 -25.36 -11.94 1.05
N ALA A 135 -26.50 -12.21 0.39
CA ALA A 135 -26.48 -12.52 -1.02
C ALA A 135 -25.67 -11.42 -1.76
N PRO A 136 -24.84 -11.79 -2.75
CA PRO A 136 -24.00 -10.83 -3.46
C PRO A 136 -24.85 -9.66 -3.95
N SER A 137 -24.38 -8.45 -3.66
CA SER A 137 -25.09 -7.24 -4.07
C SER A 137 -24.61 -6.84 -5.46
N ASP A 138 -25.54 -6.75 -6.41
CA ASP A 138 -25.28 -6.20 -7.75
C ASP A 138 -25.04 -4.68 -7.72
N SER A 139 -25.08 -4.05 -6.54
CA SER A 139 -24.77 -2.64 -6.40
C SER A 139 -23.26 -2.40 -6.44
N PRO A 140 -22.78 -1.31 -7.05
CA PRO A 140 -21.35 -1.00 -7.05
C PRO A 140 -20.80 -0.78 -5.65
N ILE A 141 -19.48 -0.94 -5.52
CA ILE A 141 -18.71 -0.45 -4.39
C ILE A 141 -18.43 1.03 -4.61
N GLU A 142 -18.93 1.88 -3.72
CA GLU A 142 -18.62 3.30 -3.71
C GLU A 142 -17.29 3.52 -2.97
N PHE A 143 -16.28 4.05 -3.67
CA PHE A 143 -14.91 4.19 -3.19
C PHE A 143 -14.47 5.66 -3.19
N ALA A 144 -14.38 6.26 -2.00
CA ALA A 144 -14.01 7.65 -1.81
C ALA A 144 -12.49 7.87 -1.68
N LEU A 145 -11.90 8.62 -2.60
CA LEU A 145 -10.51 9.06 -2.51
C LEU A 145 -10.38 10.25 -1.55
N ASN A 146 -9.28 10.32 -0.80
CA ASN A 146 -8.96 11.48 0.07
C ASN A 146 -8.49 12.71 -0.69
N TRP A 147 -8.31 12.63 -2.00
CA TRP A 147 -7.95 13.78 -2.82
C TRP A 147 -8.37 13.56 -4.26
N ARG A 148 -8.31 14.63 -5.06
CA ARG A 148 -8.45 14.54 -6.52
C ARG A 148 -7.53 13.46 -7.09
N PRO A 149 -7.95 12.74 -8.14
CA PRO A 149 -7.14 11.72 -8.81
C PRO A 149 -5.73 12.25 -9.12
N ASN A 150 -4.72 11.49 -8.73
CA ASN A 150 -3.32 11.88 -8.89
C ASN A 150 -2.43 10.62 -8.87
N ALA A 151 -1.12 10.79 -8.99
CA ALA A 151 -0.14 9.69 -9.05
C ALA A 151 -0.19 8.68 -7.90
N LEU A 152 -0.74 9.05 -6.74
CA LEU A 152 -0.88 8.15 -5.59
C LEU A 152 -2.10 7.22 -5.72
N HIS A 153 -3.02 7.50 -6.64
CA HIS A 153 -4.20 6.67 -6.91
C HIS A 153 -3.98 5.72 -8.10
N VAL A 154 -2.80 5.75 -8.73
CA VAL A 154 -2.46 4.92 -9.90
C VAL A 154 -2.79 3.43 -9.73
N PRO A 155 -2.54 2.76 -8.59
CA PRO A 155 -2.92 1.35 -8.45
C PRO A 155 -4.42 1.08 -8.64
N ILE A 156 -5.29 1.98 -8.15
CA ILE A 156 -6.74 1.86 -8.28
C ILE A 156 -7.16 2.07 -9.74
N TYR A 157 -6.60 3.08 -10.41
CA TYR A 157 -6.89 3.35 -11.82
C TYR A 157 -6.27 2.31 -12.77
N ALA A 158 -5.16 1.68 -12.38
CA ALA A 158 -4.55 0.57 -13.10
C ALA A 158 -5.39 -0.70 -12.99
N ALA A 159 -6.08 -0.92 -11.86
CA ALA A 159 -7.05 -2.01 -11.73
C ALA A 159 -8.21 -1.83 -12.74
N ILE A 160 -8.70 -0.60 -12.92
CA ILE A 160 -9.70 -0.28 -13.95
C ILE A 160 -9.12 -0.46 -15.36
N ALA A 161 -7.93 0.10 -15.61
CA ALA A 161 -7.33 0.07 -16.95
C ALA A 161 -6.98 -1.33 -17.43
N ALA A 162 -6.65 -2.24 -16.50
CA ALA A 162 -6.34 -3.64 -16.77
C ALA A 162 -7.53 -4.58 -16.50
N GLU A 163 -8.74 -4.04 -16.32
CA GLU A 163 -10.00 -4.80 -16.17
C GLU A 163 -9.99 -5.79 -14.99
N TRP A 164 -9.16 -5.54 -13.97
CA TRP A 164 -9.04 -6.42 -12.80
C TRP A 164 -10.31 -6.42 -11.94
N TYR A 165 -11.02 -5.30 -11.85
CA TYR A 165 -12.31 -5.27 -11.14
C TYR A 165 -13.37 -6.11 -11.87
N ASP A 166 -13.39 -6.05 -13.20
CA ASP A 166 -14.28 -6.87 -14.02
C ASP A 166 -13.93 -8.36 -13.93
N ALA A 167 -12.62 -8.69 -13.95
CA ALA A 167 -12.13 -10.07 -13.79
C ALA A 167 -12.56 -10.70 -12.45
N PHE A 168 -12.64 -9.90 -11.37
CA PHE A 168 -13.16 -10.34 -10.08
C PHE A 168 -14.66 -10.10 -9.90
N GLY A 169 -15.37 -9.61 -10.93
CA GLY A 169 -16.81 -9.43 -10.92
C GLY A 169 -17.29 -8.39 -9.90
N VAL A 170 -16.59 -7.26 -9.77
CA VAL A 170 -16.98 -6.14 -8.90
C VAL A 170 -17.02 -4.82 -9.68
N ASP A 171 -18.14 -4.09 -9.58
CA ASP A 171 -18.23 -2.71 -10.09
C ASP A 171 -17.74 -1.74 -9.01
N VAL A 172 -16.89 -0.79 -9.37
CA VAL A 172 -16.30 0.19 -8.45
C VAL A 172 -16.54 1.60 -8.99
N ARG A 173 -17.25 2.42 -8.20
CA ARG A 173 -17.46 3.84 -8.49
C ARG A 173 -16.56 4.69 -7.63
N ILE A 174 -15.78 5.55 -8.27
CA ILE A 174 -14.79 6.37 -7.60
C ILE A 174 -15.32 7.80 -7.49
N ASP A 175 -15.32 8.33 -6.27
CA ASP A 175 -15.45 9.76 -6.02
C ASP A 175 -14.22 10.28 -5.25
N HIS A 176 -14.10 11.59 -5.09
CA HIS A 176 -13.02 12.18 -4.30
C HIS A 176 -13.54 13.24 -3.32
N ARG A 177 -12.76 13.45 -2.27
CA ARG A 177 -13.00 14.49 -1.25
C ARG A 177 -11.70 15.26 -1.01
N ASP A 178 -11.83 16.50 -0.54
CA ASP A 178 -10.67 17.30 -0.16
C ASP A 178 -10.21 16.92 1.26
N GLY A 179 -9.44 15.84 1.35
CA GLY A 179 -8.74 15.40 2.55
C GLY A 179 -9.29 14.11 3.19
N SER A 180 -8.41 13.44 3.93
CA SER A 180 -8.66 12.16 4.62
C SER A 180 -9.89 12.20 5.53
N ARG A 181 -10.13 13.31 6.27
CA ARG A 181 -11.30 13.46 7.15
C ARG A 181 -12.62 13.44 6.39
N ARG A 182 -12.70 14.13 5.25
CA ARG A 182 -13.92 14.19 4.43
C ARG A 182 -14.19 12.88 3.70
N ALA A 183 -13.14 12.18 3.25
CA ALA A 183 -13.27 10.83 2.69
C ALA A 183 -13.74 9.83 3.74
N LEU A 184 -13.18 9.89 4.96
CA LEU A 184 -13.63 9.06 6.07
C LEU A 184 -15.10 9.31 6.45
N GLU A 185 -15.55 10.58 6.41
CA GLU A 185 -16.93 10.93 6.70
C GLU A 185 -17.94 10.23 5.77
N ARG A 186 -17.58 10.00 4.50
CA ARG A 186 -18.42 9.23 3.57
C ARG A 186 -18.58 7.77 4.00
N VAL A 187 -17.53 7.16 4.53
CA VAL A 187 -17.58 5.80 5.09
C VAL A 187 -18.38 5.78 6.40
N ARG A 188 -18.24 6.81 7.23
CA ARG A 188 -19.01 6.95 8.48
C ARG A 188 -20.51 7.05 8.22
N SER A 189 -20.92 7.90 7.27
CA SER A 189 -22.32 8.09 6.90
C SER A 189 -22.91 6.92 6.11
N GLY A 190 -22.07 6.02 5.60
CA GLY A 190 -22.47 4.91 4.73
C GLY A 190 -22.72 5.34 3.29
N GLU A 191 -22.34 6.57 2.91
CA GLU A 191 -22.39 7.06 1.54
C GLU A 191 -21.25 6.53 0.65
N ALA A 192 -20.19 5.99 1.25
CA ALA A 192 -19.14 5.21 0.58
C ALA A 192 -18.89 3.91 1.36
N ASP A 193 -18.57 2.83 0.64
CA ASP A 193 -18.18 1.56 1.24
C ASP A 193 -16.71 1.58 1.68
N LEU A 194 -15.85 2.13 0.83
CA LEU A 194 -14.41 2.20 1.03
C LEU A 194 -13.93 3.65 0.94
N ALA A 195 -12.84 3.97 1.65
CA ALA A 195 -12.12 5.22 1.44
C ALA A 195 -10.61 5.05 1.49
N VAL A 196 -9.89 5.85 0.72
CA VAL A 196 -8.46 6.09 0.96
C VAL A 196 -8.36 7.15 2.05
N VAL A 197 -7.66 6.85 3.14
CA VAL A 197 -7.49 7.70 4.31
C VAL A 197 -6.08 7.50 4.83
N GLY A 198 -5.35 8.55 5.19
CA GLY A 198 -4.02 8.33 5.76
C GLY A 198 -4.07 7.87 7.23
N ALA A 199 -3.02 7.16 7.61
CA ALA A 199 -2.99 6.33 8.82
C ALA A 199 -3.24 7.11 10.12
N ALA A 200 -2.80 8.37 10.23
CA ALA A 200 -3.01 9.13 11.46
C ALA A 200 -4.48 9.52 11.66
N THR A 201 -5.19 9.80 10.56
CA THR A 201 -6.65 10.03 10.59
C THR A 201 -7.40 8.76 11.01
N VAL A 202 -6.98 7.58 10.51
CA VAL A 202 -7.56 6.29 10.90
C VAL A 202 -7.37 6.02 12.39
N VAL A 203 -6.17 6.27 12.91
CA VAL A 203 -5.86 6.06 14.33
C VAL A 203 -6.70 6.98 15.23
N ARG A 204 -6.89 8.25 14.86
CA ARG A 204 -7.76 9.19 15.60
C ARG A 204 -9.21 8.70 15.65
N ALA A 205 -9.78 8.35 14.50
CA ALA A 205 -11.15 7.84 14.42
C ALA A 205 -11.35 6.60 15.32
N ARG A 206 -10.42 5.66 15.28
CA ARG A 206 -10.46 4.48 16.13
C ARG A 206 -10.27 4.80 17.62
N ALA A 207 -9.39 5.76 17.95
CA ALA A 207 -9.22 6.22 19.33
C ALA A 207 -10.49 6.91 19.87
N ALA A 208 -11.29 7.52 19.00
CA ALA A 208 -12.61 8.06 19.31
C ALA A 208 -13.71 6.98 19.42
N GLY A 209 -13.37 5.70 19.28
CA GLY A 209 -14.30 4.57 19.40
C GLY A 209 -15.07 4.26 18.12
N GLU A 210 -14.68 4.82 16.98
CA GLU A 210 -15.36 4.53 15.72
C GLU A 210 -14.97 3.16 15.16
N PRO A 211 -15.94 2.40 14.59
CA PRO A 211 -15.74 1.06 14.06
C PRO A 211 -15.13 1.09 12.66
N ILE A 212 -13.97 1.74 12.50
CA ILE A 212 -13.24 1.90 11.23
C ILE A 212 -12.09 0.90 11.17
N VAL A 213 -12.02 0.11 10.11
CA VAL A 213 -11.06 -0.97 9.92
C VAL A 213 -10.13 -0.65 8.73
N PRO A 214 -8.80 -0.59 8.93
CA PRO A 214 -7.84 -0.56 7.83
C PRO A 214 -7.73 -1.96 7.20
N VAL A 215 -7.91 -2.04 5.87
CA VAL A 215 -7.89 -3.30 5.13
C VAL A 215 -6.67 -3.47 4.22
N ALA A 216 -6.05 -2.37 3.76
CA ALA A 216 -4.82 -2.43 2.97
C ALA A 216 -4.09 -1.09 2.95
N LEU A 217 -2.75 -1.10 3.02
CA LEU A 217 -1.93 0.09 2.75
C LEU A 217 -1.74 0.32 1.25
N CYS A 218 -2.09 1.51 0.76
CA CYS A 218 -1.69 1.94 -0.59
C CYS A 218 -0.18 2.15 -0.66
N TYR A 219 0.39 2.78 0.38
CA TYR A 219 1.84 3.02 0.52
C TYR A 219 2.30 2.75 1.95
N GLN A 220 3.52 2.24 2.09
CA GLN A 220 4.10 1.81 3.36
C GLN A 220 4.65 2.97 4.21
N ARG A 221 4.78 4.17 3.62
CA ARG A 221 5.20 5.37 4.33
C ARG A 221 4.33 6.57 3.95
N ALA A 222 4.08 7.43 4.94
CA ALA A 222 3.50 8.75 4.70
C ALA A 222 4.40 9.57 3.77
N MET A 223 3.77 10.47 3.03
CA MET A 223 4.46 11.35 2.07
C MET A 223 4.53 12.79 2.56
N THR A 224 4.29 13.01 3.85
CA THR A 224 4.33 14.34 4.45
C THR A 224 5.76 14.80 4.67
N VAL A 225 6.03 16.04 4.27
CA VAL A 225 7.31 16.73 4.42
C VAL A 225 7.09 18.10 5.02
N LEU A 226 8.09 18.62 5.72
CA LEU A 226 8.25 20.07 5.91
C LEU A 226 9.13 20.58 4.77
N TYR A 227 8.79 21.72 4.19
CA TYR A 227 9.60 22.32 3.13
C TYR A 227 9.56 23.84 3.18
N THR A 228 10.56 24.46 2.57
CA THR A 228 10.68 25.92 2.47
C THR A 228 11.39 26.32 1.18
N VAL A 229 11.17 27.55 0.73
CA VAL A 229 12.00 28.18 -0.30
C VAL A 229 13.21 28.79 0.39
N ARG A 230 14.43 28.44 -0.04
CA ARG A 230 15.69 28.87 0.59
C ARG A 230 15.81 30.40 0.70
N GLU A 231 15.29 31.12 -0.27
CA GLU A 231 15.25 32.59 -0.24
C GLU A 231 14.39 33.12 0.91
N VAL A 232 13.23 32.49 1.18
CA VAL A 232 12.32 32.83 2.28
C VAL A 232 12.93 32.46 3.62
N PHE A 233 13.57 31.28 3.69
CA PHE A 233 14.21 30.81 4.92
C PHE A 233 15.47 31.62 5.27
N GLY A 234 16.15 32.17 4.26
CA GLY A 234 17.36 32.97 4.37
C GLY A 234 18.66 32.16 4.39
N GLU A 235 18.58 30.85 4.57
CA GLU A 235 19.71 29.93 4.61
C GLU A 235 19.27 28.52 4.19
N PRO A 236 20.18 27.55 3.97
CA PRO A 236 19.78 26.18 3.72
C PRO A 236 19.16 25.53 4.97
N LEU A 237 17.95 24.99 4.86
CA LEU A 237 17.32 24.17 5.90
C LEU A 237 17.93 22.76 5.88
N ARG A 238 18.72 22.43 6.91
CA ARG A 238 19.49 21.18 7.03
C ARG A 238 19.18 20.39 8.30
N SER A 239 18.69 21.03 9.34
CA SER A 239 18.37 20.37 10.62
C SER A 239 17.08 20.89 11.21
N VAL A 240 16.54 20.10 12.14
CA VAL A 240 15.29 20.40 12.84
C VAL A 240 15.42 21.57 13.82
N ASP A 241 16.59 21.77 14.41
CA ASP A 241 16.88 22.89 15.33
C ASP A 241 16.68 24.26 14.67
N GLN A 242 16.83 24.35 13.34
CA GLN A 242 16.61 25.60 12.60
C GLN A 242 15.12 26.02 12.54
N LEU A 243 14.21 25.16 12.99
CA LEU A 243 12.79 25.48 13.08
C LEU A 243 12.46 26.37 14.28
N GLU A 244 13.30 26.42 15.32
CA GLU A 244 13.08 27.26 16.50
C GLU A 244 12.84 28.73 16.12
N GLY A 245 11.78 29.32 16.67
CA GLY A 245 11.33 30.69 16.41
C GLY A 245 10.73 30.93 15.02
N ARG A 246 10.59 29.90 14.17
CA ARG A 246 10.05 30.02 12.81
C ARG A 246 8.52 29.91 12.79
N ARG A 247 7.92 30.49 11.75
CA ARG A 247 6.51 30.31 11.43
C ARG A 247 6.32 29.08 10.54
N VAL A 248 5.58 28.10 11.05
CA VAL A 248 5.29 26.86 10.33
C VAL A 248 3.85 26.89 9.83
N GLY A 249 3.67 27.09 8.52
CA GLY A 249 2.37 27.09 7.87
C GLY A 249 1.83 25.67 7.66
N MET A 250 0.59 25.43 8.07
CA MET A 250 -0.05 24.11 7.95
C MET A 250 -1.51 24.24 7.52
N PRO A 251 -2.03 23.35 6.65
CA PRO A 251 -3.42 23.41 6.28
C PRO A 251 -4.34 22.97 7.42
N PRO A 252 -5.40 23.75 7.76
CA PRO A 252 -6.33 23.35 8.78
C PRO A 252 -7.08 22.09 8.33
N ASN A 253 -7.30 21.15 9.23
CA ASN A 253 -7.99 19.87 8.97
C ASN A 253 -7.31 18.92 7.97
N ALA A 254 -6.06 19.18 7.59
CA ALA A 254 -5.30 18.29 6.73
C ALA A 254 -4.45 17.29 7.53
N GLU A 255 -4.23 16.12 6.97
CA GLU A 255 -3.35 15.12 7.58
C GLU A 255 -1.89 15.58 7.64
N THR A 256 -1.46 16.43 6.69
CA THR A 256 -0.14 17.05 6.72
C THR A 256 0.07 17.93 7.96
N ARG A 257 -0.97 18.61 8.46
CA ARG A 257 -0.95 19.30 9.75
C ARG A 257 -0.80 18.32 10.89
N LEU A 258 -1.64 17.29 10.96
CA LEU A 258 -1.60 16.31 12.04
C LEU A 258 -0.20 15.67 12.17
N LEU A 259 0.39 15.28 11.04
CA LEU A 259 1.72 14.69 10.99
C LEU A 259 2.82 15.74 11.23
N GLY A 260 2.64 16.99 10.80
CA GLY A 260 3.53 18.09 11.12
C GLY A 260 3.57 18.40 12.61
N ARG A 261 2.41 18.49 13.27
CA ARG A 261 2.29 18.68 14.72
C ARG A 261 2.90 17.51 15.48
N LEU A 262 2.65 16.28 15.04
CA LEU A 262 3.28 15.09 15.62
C LEU A 262 4.81 15.17 15.50
N PHE A 263 5.31 15.55 14.33
CA PHE A 263 6.74 15.70 14.10
C PHE A 263 7.36 16.72 15.05
N LEU A 264 6.81 17.94 15.11
CA LEU A 264 7.30 19.01 15.99
C LEU A 264 7.31 18.58 17.47
N SER A 265 6.26 17.89 17.92
CA SER A 265 6.18 17.35 19.28
C SER A 265 7.25 16.28 19.56
N GLN A 266 7.53 15.39 18.60
CA GLN A 266 8.54 14.33 18.77
C GLN A 266 9.98 14.85 18.82
N ILE A 267 10.24 16.00 18.18
CA ILE A 267 11.54 16.67 18.24
C ILE A 267 11.61 17.75 19.33
N ALA A 268 10.54 17.91 20.12
CA ALA A 268 10.43 18.88 21.22
C ALA A 268 10.67 20.35 20.82
N VAL A 269 10.12 20.78 19.67
CA VAL A 269 10.17 22.19 19.23
C VAL A 269 8.78 22.79 19.04
N ASP A 270 7.72 22.08 19.42
CA ASP A 270 6.33 22.52 19.20
C ASP A 270 5.96 23.79 19.97
N GLU A 271 6.59 24.04 21.13
CA GLU A 271 6.44 25.28 21.90
C GLU A 271 7.28 26.44 21.34
N ASP A 272 8.29 26.14 20.53
CA ASP A 272 9.25 27.12 19.99
C ASP A 272 8.89 27.61 18.59
N VAL A 273 7.84 27.08 17.96
CA VAL A 273 7.39 27.49 16.62
C VAL A 273 6.03 28.18 16.65
N ALA A 274 5.83 29.14 15.76
CA ALA A 274 4.53 29.75 15.52
C ALA A 274 3.79 28.98 14.42
N VAL A 275 2.79 28.18 14.76
CA VAL A 275 1.95 27.52 13.73
C VAL A 275 1.01 28.55 13.10
N VAL A 276 1.03 28.61 11.76
CA VAL A 276 0.18 29.51 10.96
C VAL A 276 -0.78 28.68 10.13
N ASP A 277 -2.06 29.07 10.09
CA ASP A 277 -3.05 28.39 9.26
C ASP A 277 -2.88 28.80 7.79
N THR A 278 -2.63 27.82 6.92
CA THR A 278 -2.59 28.01 5.46
C THR A 278 -3.87 27.44 4.89
N ASN A 279 -4.71 28.21 4.19
CA ASN A 279 -6.01 27.69 3.71
C ASN A 279 -5.89 26.75 2.49
N GLY A 280 -4.92 25.81 2.50
CA GLY A 280 -4.51 25.01 1.33
C GLY A 280 -3.61 25.78 0.36
N GLU A 281 -3.07 26.91 0.79
CA GLU A 281 -2.22 27.82 0.01
C GLU A 281 -0.78 27.86 0.56
N GLU A 282 -0.21 26.71 0.92
CA GLU A 282 1.09 26.64 1.60
C GLU A 282 2.21 27.30 0.78
N ARG A 283 2.19 27.10 -0.54
CA ARG A 283 3.18 27.67 -1.45
C ARG A 283 3.07 29.17 -1.56
N ASP A 284 1.84 29.69 -1.58
CA ASP A 284 1.63 31.12 -1.62
C ASP A 284 1.95 31.76 -0.28
N ALA A 285 1.68 31.08 0.83
CA ALA A 285 2.11 31.51 2.16
C ALA A 285 3.64 31.62 2.28
N LEU A 286 4.40 30.68 1.69
CA LEU A 286 5.86 30.82 1.56
C LEU A 286 6.22 32.04 0.70
N ARG A 287 5.62 32.20 -0.49
CA ARG A 287 5.92 33.29 -1.42
C ARG A 287 5.62 34.68 -0.84
N ARG A 288 4.54 34.81 -0.08
CA ARG A 288 4.13 36.05 0.61
C ARG A 288 4.92 36.29 1.90
N GLY A 289 5.76 35.34 2.32
CA GLY A 289 6.49 35.41 3.57
C GLY A 289 5.57 35.38 4.79
N GLU A 290 4.39 34.77 4.67
CA GLU A 290 3.43 34.57 5.77
C GLU A 290 3.86 33.38 6.65
N ALA A 291 4.54 32.40 6.05
CA ALA A 291 5.20 31.29 6.73
C ALA A 291 6.66 31.17 6.30
N ASP A 292 7.52 30.71 7.20
CA ASP A 292 8.95 30.48 6.93
C ASP A 292 9.21 29.03 6.46
N VAL A 293 8.37 28.09 6.92
CA VAL A 293 8.37 26.68 6.55
C VAL A 293 6.91 26.24 6.45
N VAL A 294 6.59 25.28 5.60
CA VAL A 294 5.22 24.74 5.50
C VAL A 294 5.21 23.22 5.45
N THR A 295 4.09 22.60 5.86
CA THR A 295 3.85 21.16 5.66
C THR A 295 3.23 20.90 4.29
N GLY A 296 3.61 19.82 3.63
CA GLY A 296 2.93 19.37 2.42
C GLY A 296 3.24 17.92 2.07
N SER A 297 2.91 17.53 0.85
CA SER A 297 3.26 16.25 0.27
C SER A 297 4.62 16.31 -0.42
N ILE A 298 5.29 15.17 -0.57
CA ILE A 298 6.58 15.02 -1.27
C ILE A 298 6.55 15.49 -2.74
N ALA A 299 5.36 15.70 -3.30
CA ALA A 299 5.18 16.26 -4.64
C ALA A 299 5.32 17.80 -4.66
N ASP A 300 4.98 18.50 -3.58
CA ASP A 300 4.86 19.96 -3.54
C ASP A 300 6.20 20.70 -3.75
N PRO A 301 7.31 20.31 -3.08
CA PRO A 301 8.61 20.94 -3.29
C PRO A 301 9.04 20.98 -4.76
N ARG A 302 8.72 19.92 -5.51
CA ARG A 302 9.13 19.80 -6.92
C ARG A 302 8.37 20.74 -7.84
N GLU A 303 7.19 21.19 -7.45
CA GLU A 303 6.44 22.17 -8.25
C GLU A 303 7.13 23.53 -8.15
N LEU A 304 7.50 23.93 -6.93
CA LEU A 304 8.29 25.13 -6.69
C LEU A 304 9.67 25.07 -7.37
N GLU A 305 10.36 23.92 -7.34
CA GLU A 305 11.65 23.75 -8.05
C GLU A 305 11.51 23.97 -9.56
N ARG A 306 10.40 23.51 -10.17
CA ARG A 306 10.12 23.74 -11.60
C ARG A 306 9.82 25.18 -11.93
N GLU A 307 9.28 25.92 -10.96
CA GLU A 307 9.06 27.37 -11.04
C GLU A 307 10.36 28.17 -10.80
N GLY A 308 11.51 27.49 -10.62
CA GLY A 308 12.83 28.09 -10.48
C GLY A 308 13.25 28.36 -9.03
N ALA A 309 12.44 27.99 -8.05
CA ALA A 309 12.79 28.16 -6.64
C ALA A 309 13.83 27.13 -6.19
N THR A 310 14.72 27.52 -5.28
CA THR A 310 15.54 26.55 -4.53
C THR A 310 14.77 26.12 -3.30
N VAL A 311 14.40 24.83 -3.21
CA VAL A 311 13.55 24.32 -2.14
C VAL A 311 14.35 23.37 -1.25
N ASP A 312 14.24 23.55 0.06
CA ASP A 312 14.80 22.64 1.06
C ASP A 312 13.67 21.82 1.70
N VAL A 313 13.93 20.52 1.93
CA VAL A 313 12.91 19.55 2.34
C VAL A 313 13.40 18.72 3.52
N LEU A 314 12.57 18.63 4.57
CA LEU A 314 12.73 17.72 5.71
C LEU A 314 11.62 16.65 5.67
N PRO A 315 11.93 15.39 5.31
CA PRO A 315 10.95 14.31 5.35
C PRO A 315 10.62 13.89 6.78
N ILE A 316 9.36 14.03 7.20
CA ILE A 316 8.93 13.62 8.55
C ILE A 316 9.20 12.13 8.79
N THR A 317 9.02 11.31 7.75
CA THR A 317 9.19 9.85 7.83
C THR A 317 10.63 9.39 8.01
N ALA A 318 11.62 10.29 7.85
CA ALA A 318 13.01 9.99 8.20
C ALA A 318 13.21 9.90 9.73
N HIS A 319 12.36 10.59 10.50
CA HIS A 319 12.44 10.65 11.95
C HIS A 319 11.40 9.74 12.62
N PHE A 320 10.22 9.62 12.01
CA PHE A 320 9.13 8.82 12.56
C PHE A 320 8.45 7.98 11.48
N PRO A 321 8.58 6.63 11.48
CA PRO A 321 7.99 5.80 10.45
C PRO A 321 6.47 5.74 10.60
N VAL A 322 5.77 6.55 9.81
CA VAL A 322 4.31 6.59 9.74
C VAL A 322 3.84 5.90 8.47
N TYR A 323 2.77 5.09 8.58
CA TYR A 323 2.12 4.51 7.42
C TYR A 323 1.50 5.55 6.49
N GLY A 324 1.44 5.22 5.20
CA GLY A 324 0.89 6.10 4.18
C GLY A 324 -0.63 6.04 4.08
N PRO A 325 -1.17 6.50 2.95
CA PRO A 325 -2.58 6.31 2.60
C PRO A 325 -2.97 4.83 2.70
N THR A 326 -4.13 4.59 3.30
CA THR A 326 -4.68 3.27 3.65
C THR A 326 -6.11 3.19 3.14
N ILE A 327 -6.50 2.03 2.61
CA ILE A 327 -7.89 1.71 2.30
C ILE A 327 -8.57 1.30 3.61
N VAL A 328 -9.69 1.96 3.92
CA VAL A 328 -10.49 1.69 5.12
C VAL A 328 -11.94 1.39 4.78
N VAL A 329 -12.60 0.69 5.69
CA VAL A 329 -14.01 0.31 5.65
C VAL A 329 -14.59 0.45 7.06
N ARG A 330 -15.91 0.58 7.22
CA ARG A 330 -16.57 0.40 8.53
C ARG A 330 -16.81 -1.09 8.83
N GLU A 331 -16.73 -1.52 10.08
CA GLU A 331 -16.92 -2.93 10.49
C GLU A 331 -18.21 -3.54 9.92
N ARG A 332 -19.32 -2.81 10.01
CA ARG A 332 -20.61 -3.25 9.46
C ARG A 332 -20.56 -3.52 7.95
N THR A 333 -19.99 -2.62 7.15
CA THR A 333 -19.90 -2.84 5.69
C THR A 333 -18.97 -3.99 5.38
N LEU A 334 -17.91 -4.19 6.18
CA LEU A 334 -17.04 -5.35 6.04
C LEU A 334 -17.80 -6.66 6.25
N ASP A 335 -18.74 -6.71 7.19
CA ASP A 335 -19.61 -7.88 7.42
C ASP A 335 -20.65 -8.08 6.31
N GLU A 336 -21.25 -6.98 5.82
CA GLU A 336 -22.31 -7.01 4.82
C GLU A 336 -21.78 -7.30 3.41
N ARG A 337 -20.57 -6.83 3.09
CA ARG A 337 -19.99 -6.83 1.73
C ARG A 337 -18.59 -7.45 1.67
N THR A 338 -18.30 -8.43 2.53
CA THR A 338 -16.96 -9.03 2.66
C THR A 338 -16.42 -9.52 1.31
N ARG A 339 -17.29 -10.13 0.50
CA ARG A 339 -16.91 -10.71 -0.80
C ARG A 339 -16.54 -9.61 -1.80
N GLU A 340 -17.37 -8.59 -1.92
CA GLU A 340 -17.15 -7.46 -2.82
C GLU A 340 -15.90 -6.68 -2.42
N ILE A 341 -15.68 -6.45 -1.12
CA ILE A 341 -14.45 -5.82 -0.63
C ILE A 341 -13.23 -6.69 -0.93
N ALA A 342 -13.31 -8.01 -0.74
CA ALA A 342 -12.22 -8.92 -1.11
C ALA A 342 -11.90 -8.81 -2.61
N ASN A 343 -12.93 -8.72 -3.47
CA ASN A 343 -12.76 -8.55 -4.91
C ASN A 343 -12.12 -7.20 -5.26
N VAL A 344 -12.48 -6.10 -4.57
CA VAL A 344 -11.80 -4.81 -4.76
C VAL A 344 -10.33 -4.88 -4.32
N LEU A 345 -10.01 -5.54 -3.22
CA LEU A 345 -8.63 -5.70 -2.77
C LEU A 345 -7.81 -6.58 -3.72
N ALA A 346 -8.39 -7.66 -4.24
CA ALA A 346 -7.78 -8.49 -5.28
C ALA A 346 -7.52 -7.67 -6.55
N GLY A 347 -8.53 -6.91 -7.00
CA GLY A 347 -8.42 -6.05 -8.17
C GLY A 347 -7.36 -4.96 -8.00
N THR A 348 -7.31 -4.31 -6.84
CA THR A 348 -6.29 -3.29 -6.52
C THR A 348 -4.89 -3.91 -6.41
N THR A 349 -4.77 -5.16 -5.95
CA THR A 349 -3.50 -5.90 -5.96
C THR A 349 -3.01 -6.12 -7.40
N GLY A 350 -3.90 -6.51 -8.31
CA GLY A 350 -3.62 -6.60 -9.74
C GLY A 350 -3.29 -5.25 -10.37
N GLY A 351 -3.99 -4.19 -9.96
CA GLY A 351 -3.70 -2.82 -10.36
C GLY A 351 -2.32 -2.34 -9.90
N TRP A 352 -1.90 -2.68 -8.68
CA TRP A 352 -0.53 -2.43 -8.22
C TRP A 352 0.51 -3.13 -9.09
N ALA A 353 0.31 -4.42 -9.38
CA ALA A 353 1.20 -5.19 -10.25
C ALA A 353 1.25 -4.61 -11.67
N ALA A 354 0.10 -4.29 -12.26
CA ALA A 354 -0.01 -3.71 -13.58
C ALA A 354 0.68 -2.34 -13.67
N ALA A 355 0.44 -1.46 -12.69
CA ALA A 355 1.06 -0.14 -12.63
C ALA A 355 2.58 -0.19 -12.47
N ARG A 356 3.08 -1.17 -11.70
CA ARG A 356 4.52 -1.41 -11.54
C ARG A 356 5.20 -1.80 -12.85
N ARG A 357 4.48 -2.48 -13.74
CA ARG A 357 4.95 -2.85 -15.08
C ARG A 357 4.83 -1.70 -16.07
N ASP A 358 3.65 -1.10 -16.16
CA ASP A 358 3.40 0.07 -16.99
C ASP A 358 2.30 0.96 -16.38
N PRO A 359 2.64 2.11 -15.81
CA PRO A 359 1.65 3.02 -15.24
C PRO A 359 0.91 3.85 -16.30
N GLY A 360 1.26 3.73 -17.59
CA GLY A 360 0.72 4.55 -18.69
C GLY A 360 -0.80 4.59 -18.78
N PRO A 361 -1.46 3.43 -18.95
CA PRO A 361 -2.92 3.39 -19.08
C PRO A 361 -3.65 4.02 -17.89
N ALA A 362 -3.14 3.81 -16.67
CA ALA A 362 -3.69 4.43 -15.47
C ALA A 362 -3.43 5.94 -15.42
N ALA A 363 -2.23 6.36 -15.82
CA ALA A 363 -1.84 7.76 -15.88
C ALA A 363 -2.67 8.55 -16.90
N GLU A 364 -3.01 7.97 -18.05
CA GLU A 364 -3.91 8.58 -19.04
C GLU A 364 -5.32 8.79 -18.47
N ARG A 365 -5.86 7.79 -17.78
CA ARG A 365 -7.17 7.92 -17.11
C ARG A 365 -7.17 9.02 -16.06
N ILE A 366 -6.13 9.08 -15.22
CA ILE A 366 -6.02 10.14 -14.19
C ILE A 366 -5.85 11.52 -14.84
N ALA A 367 -5.05 11.64 -15.89
CA ALA A 367 -4.85 12.90 -16.61
C ALA A 367 -6.13 13.42 -17.29
N ALA A 368 -7.09 12.56 -17.61
CA ALA A 368 -8.38 12.99 -18.14
C ALA A 368 -9.25 13.75 -17.11
N GLU A 369 -8.93 13.60 -15.82
CA GLU A 369 -9.69 14.17 -14.69
C GLU A 369 -8.83 15.10 -13.81
N SER A 370 -7.60 15.40 -14.22
CA SER A 370 -6.65 16.24 -13.47
C SER A 370 -5.86 17.17 -14.39
N ASP A 371 -5.26 18.21 -13.82
CA ASP A 371 -4.40 19.15 -14.56
C ASP A 371 -2.98 18.60 -14.82
N ASP A 372 -2.70 17.39 -14.33
CA ASP A 372 -1.39 16.75 -14.43
C ASP A 372 -1.25 15.95 -15.74
N PRO A 373 -0.20 16.18 -16.54
CA PRO A 373 0.02 15.39 -17.75
C PRO A 373 0.40 13.93 -17.38
N PRO A 374 0.03 12.93 -18.23
CA PRO A 374 0.27 11.51 -17.94
C PRO A 374 1.72 11.20 -17.57
N GLU A 375 2.67 11.80 -18.26
CA GLU A 375 4.10 11.59 -18.02
C GLU A 375 4.55 12.09 -16.63
N ARG A 376 3.94 13.15 -16.09
CA ARG A 376 4.19 13.59 -14.71
C ARG A 376 3.61 12.58 -13.71
N ILE A 377 2.43 12.04 -13.99
CA ILE A 377 1.79 11.00 -13.16
C ILE A 377 2.65 9.73 -13.14
N ARG A 378 3.10 9.24 -14.30
CA ARG A 378 3.99 8.07 -14.44
C ARG A 378 5.25 8.21 -13.59
N ARG A 379 5.98 9.32 -13.74
CA ARG A 379 7.23 9.55 -12.98
C ARG A 379 6.99 9.67 -11.48
N THR A 380 5.92 10.34 -11.08
CA THR A 380 5.59 10.53 -9.66
C THR A 380 5.21 9.21 -9.02
N PHE A 381 4.41 8.38 -9.71
CA PHE A 381 4.07 7.04 -9.25
C PHE A 381 5.30 6.14 -9.14
N ALA A 382 6.14 6.08 -10.19
CA ALA A 382 7.34 5.24 -10.19
C ALA A 382 8.23 5.55 -8.98
N ARG A 383 8.42 6.84 -8.68
CA ARG A 383 9.17 7.28 -7.52
C ARG A 383 8.46 6.94 -6.20
N ALA A 384 7.16 7.20 -6.08
CA ALA A 384 6.41 6.86 -4.88
C ALA A 384 6.43 5.34 -4.60
N ALA A 385 6.26 4.52 -5.63
CA ALA A 385 6.32 3.06 -5.53
C ALA A 385 7.69 2.54 -5.10
N ALA A 386 8.78 3.21 -5.49
CA ALA A 386 10.14 2.87 -5.10
C ALA A 386 10.49 3.36 -3.68
N ASP A 387 10.21 4.64 -3.38
CA ASP A 387 10.67 5.32 -2.17
C ASP A 387 9.81 4.97 -0.94
N VAL A 388 8.48 4.88 -1.13
CA VAL A 388 7.51 4.77 -0.01
C VAL A 388 6.49 3.64 -0.19
N GLY A 389 6.40 3.03 -1.37
CA GLY A 389 5.45 1.96 -1.67
C GLY A 389 5.85 0.57 -1.18
N THR A 390 7.10 0.36 -0.81
CA THR A 390 7.63 -0.94 -0.39
C THR A 390 8.17 -0.93 1.04
N SER A 391 8.20 -2.10 1.65
CA SER A 391 8.76 -2.37 2.97
C SER A 391 9.16 -3.84 3.05
N ASP A 392 9.79 -4.25 4.15
CA ASP A 392 10.04 -5.67 4.41
C ASP A 392 8.72 -6.45 4.48
N ALA A 393 7.65 -5.85 5.03
CA ALA A 393 6.32 -6.46 5.04
C ALA A 393 5.81 -6.73 3.61
N VAL A 394 5.92 -5.76 2.71
CA VAL A 394 5.47 -5.93 1.32
C VAL A 394 6.33 -6.95 0.57
N ARG A 395 7.65 -6.92 0.76
CA ARG A 395 8.55 -7.90 0.15
C ARG A 395 8.27 -9.32 0.65
N GLU A 396 7.88 -9.47 1.91
CA GLU A 396 7.53 -10.74 2.51
C GLU A 396 6.12 -11.20 2.16
N ARG A 397 5.13 -10.33 2.08
CA ARG A 397 3.70 -10.70 2.10
C ARG A 397 2.86 -10.20 0.94
N GLY A 398 3.38 -9.29 0.12
CA GLY A 398 2.65 -8.65 -0.97
C GLY A 398 2.16 -7.24 -0.63
N TRP A 399 1.57 -6.57 -1.62
CA TRP A 399 1.02 -5.23 -1.52
C TRP A 399 -0.04 -5.12 -0.42
N GLY A 400 -0.30 -3.93 0.12
CA GLY A 400 -1.35 -3.75 1.13
C GLY A 400 -1.01 -4.23 2.53
N TRP A 401 -0.04 -5.15 2.70
CA TRP A 401 0.25 -5.76 4.00
C TRP A 401 0.75 -4.73 5.02
N HIS A 402 0.25 -4.85 6.26
CA HIS A 402 0.65 -4.03 7.40
C HIS A 402 0.80 -4.85 8.68
N ARG A 403 1.36 -4.26 9.72
CA ARG A 403 1.61 -4.89 11.02
C ARG A 403 0.88 -4.09 12.10
N ALA A 404 0.11 -4.76 12.96
CA ALA A 404 -0.67 -4.11 14.02
C ALA A 404 0.21 -3.26 14.96
N GLU A 405 1.44 -3.73 15.21
CA GLU A 405 2.41 -3.06 16.08
C GLU A 405 2.78 -1.65 15.58
N MET A 406 2.78 -1.43 14.26
CA MET A 406 3.06 -0.11 13.69
C MET A 406 1.89 0.86 13.89
N TRP A 407 0.65 0.36 13.85
CA TRP A 407 -0.53 1.15 14.19
C TRP A 407 -0.54 1.54 15.67
N ASP A 408 -0.17 0.63 16.56
CA ASP A 408 -0.05 0.92 18.00
C ASP A 408 1.05 1.93 18.33
N ARG A 409 2.18 1.86 17.62
CA ARG A 409 3.25 2.87 17.73
C ARG A 409 2.74 4.26 17.33
N LEU A 410 2.01 4.36 16.21
CA LEU A 410 1.42 5.63 15.77
C LEU A 410 0.40 6.15 16.78
N ARG A 411 -0.48 5.29 17.30
CA ARG A 411 -1.44 5.64 18.36
C ARG A 411 -0.76 6.17 19.62
N THR A 412 0.31 5.50 20.06
CA THR A 412 1.07 5.92 21.24
C THR A 412 1.72 7.29 21.03
N ALA A 413 2.32 7.52 19.86
CA ALA A 413 2.96 8.80 19.54
C ALA A 413 1.94 9.95 19.44
N LEU A 414 0.78 9.71 18.81
CA LEU A 414 -0.31 10.68 18.77
C LEU A 414 -0.85 10.98 20.17
N ALA A 415 -0.97 9.98 21.04
CA ALA A 415 -1.39 10.18 22.43
C ALA A 415 -0.39 11.04 23.22
N GLN A 416 0.91 10.79 23.06
CA GLN A 416 1.98 11.54 23.72
C GLN A 416 1.99 13.02 23.29
N GLY A 417 1.71 13.30 22.01
CA GLY A 417 1.57 14.66 21.51
C GLY A 417 0.22 15.32 21.81
N SER A 418 -0.69 14.66 22.53
CA SER A 418 -2.08 15.12 22.72
C SER A 418 -2.86 15.36 21.41
N LEU A 419 -2.56 14.58 20.37
CA LEU A 419 -3.08 14.74 19.00
C LEU A 419 -4.20 13.72 18.66
N LEU A 420 -4.77 13.05 19.65
CA LEU A 420 -5.86 12.09 19.43
C LEU A 420 -7.25 12.75 19.33
N GLY A 421 -7.46 13.91 19.97
CA GLY A 421 -8.74 14.62 19.95
C GLY A 421 -9.02 15.34 18.64
N ASP A 422 -10.27 15.71 18.37
CA ASP A 422 -10.71 16.35 17.12
C ASP A 422 -10.16 17.76 16.87
N GLU A 423 -9.72 18.45 17.93
CA GLU A 423 -9.23 19.84 17.88
C GLU A 423 -7.74 19.99 17.47
N ALA A 424 -7.06 18.86 17.21
CA ALA A 424 -5.63 18.80 16.89
C ALA A 424 -5.30 18.94 15.39
#